data_AF-A0A1G9G879-F1
#
_entry.id   AF-A0A1G9G879-F1
#
_cell.length_a   1.000
_cell.length_b   1.000
_cell.length_c   1.000
_cell.angle_alpha   90.00
_cell.angle_beta   90.00
_cell.angle_gamma   90.00
#
_symmetry.space_group_name_H-M   'P 1'
#
loop_
_entity.id
_entity.type
_entity.pdbx_description
1 polymer ?
#
loop_
_entity_poly.entity_id
_entity_poly.type
_entity_poly.pdbx_seq_one_letter_code
_entity_poly.pdbx_strand_id
1 'polypeptide(L)'
;MENIMKKLDYQPTNLSDHELENPLSTMVAFLDNNDLHHIREKVWQLYKGWVNNSVGFTEGDENADMLYFYTQLVDFINAAFIYTEKKKLEIQPTV
;
A
#
# COMPACT_ATOMS: atom_id res chain seq x y z
N MET A 1 19.69 8.64 -4.42
CA MET A 1 18.35 9.26 -4.59
C MET A 1 17.98 9.43 -6.05
N GLU A 2 18.86 9.98 -6.89
CA GLU A 2 18.63 10.22 -8.34
C GLU A 2 18.05 9.01 -9.12
N ASN A 3 18.59 7.80 -8.91
CA ASN A 3 18.06 6.59 -9.57
C ASN A 3 16.65 6.19 -9.11
N ILE A 4 16.27 6.52 -7.88
CA ILE A 4 14.93 6.26 -7.33
C ILE A 4 13.97 7.32 -7.87
N MET A 5 14.36 8.59 -7.84
CA MET A 5 13.60 9.70 -8.42
C MET A 5 13.32 9.49 -9.90
N LYS A 6 14.32 9.08 -10.68
CA LYS A 6 14.12 8.77 -12.10
C LYS A 6 13.09 7.66 -12.32
N LYS A 7 13.02 6.66 -11.44
CA LYS A 7 12.00 5.60 -11.51
C LYS A 7 10.61 6.12 -11.15
N LEU A 8 10.53 7.01 -10.15
CA LEU A 8 9.30 7.68 -9.75
C LEU A 8 8.84 8.70 -10.81
N ASP A 9 9.72 9.39 -11.52
CA ASP A 9 9.34 10.35 -12.55
C ASP A 9 8.58 9.71 -13.74
N TYR A 10 8.73 8.39 -13.95
CA TYR A 10 7.93 7.65 -14.93
C TYR A 10 6.47 7.43 -14.47
N GLN A 11 6.16 7.61 -13.19
CA GLN A 11 4.84 7.45 -12.60
C GLN A 11 4.54 8.61 -11.65
N PRO A 12 3.63 9.55 -12.00
CA PRO A 12 3.35 10.70 -11.16
C PRO A 12 3.18 10.32 -9.68
N THR A 13 4.05 10.86 -8.83
CA THR A 13 3.94 10.72 -7.38
C THR A 13 3.35 12.00 -6.80
N ASN A 14 2.44 11.87 -5.85
CA ASN A 14 1.86 12.99 -5.11
C ASN A 14 2.62 13.30 -3.82
N LEU A 15 3.82 12.73 -3.64
CA LEU A 15 4.65 12.95 -2.46
C LEU A 15 5.39 14.29 -2.54
N SER A 16 5.42 15.01 -1.43
CA SER A 16 6.24 16.20 -1.23
C SER A 16 7.73 15.85 -1.07
N ASP A 17 8.62 16.85 -1.21
CA ASP A 17 10.07 16.67 -1.01
C ASP A 17 10.39 16.06 0.36
N HIS A 18 9.68 16.47 1.40
CA HIS A 18 9.84 15.91 2.75
C HIS A 18 9.48 14.41 2.79
N GLU A 19 8.40 14.01 2.13
CA GLU A 19 7.96 12.62 2.09
C GLU A 19 8.87 11.74 1.23
N LEU A 20 9.49 12.31 0.21
CA LEU A 20 10.52 11.63 -0.60
C LEU A 20 11.79 11.36 0.21
N GLU A 21 12.23 12.32 1.02
CA GLU A 21 13.38 12.17 1.92
C GLU A 21 13.06 11.32 3.15
N ASN A 22 11.78 11.27 3.57
CA ASN A 22 11.33 10.53 4.73
C ASN A 22 10.09 9.65 4.42
N PRO A 23 10.23 8.60 3.61
CA PRO A 23 9.11 7.76 3.18
C PRO A 23 8.45 7.00 4.34
N LEU A 24 9.20 6.74 5.42
CA LEU A 24 8.64 6.15 6.64
C LEU A 24 7.54 7.03 7.24
N SER A 25 7.71 8.37 7.21
CA SER A 25 6.69 9.28 7.73
C SER A 25 5.36 9.16 7.01
N THR A 26 5.38 8.94 5.69
CA THR A 26 4.17 8.71 4.90
C THR A 26 3.49 7.39 5.26
N MET A 27 4.27 6.31 5.43
CA MET A 27 3.73 5.02 5.85
C MET A 27 3.10 5.10 7.24
N VAL A 28 3.79 5.73 8.19
CA VAL A 28 3.29 5.93 9.56
C VAL A 28 2.01 6.77 9.54
N ALA A 29 2.02 7.91 8.84
CA ALA A 29 0.85 8.78 8.74
C ALA A 29 -0.35 8.04 8.12
N PHE A 30 -0.15 7.23 7.08
CA PHE A 30 -1.23 6.44 6.50
C PHE A 30 -1.84 5.45 7.50
N LEU A 31 -1.00 4.72 8.25
CA LEU A 31 -1.42 3.67 9.17
C LEU A 31 -1.94 4.20 10.51
N ASP A 32 -1.51 5.39 10.95
CA ASP A 32 -2.04 6.04 12.15
C ASP A 32 -3.45 6.60 11.91
N ASN A 33 -3.74 7.01 10.68
CA ASN A 33 -5.03 7.57 10.31
C ASN A 33 -6.04 6.52 9.82
N ASN A 34 -5.63 5.25 9.68
CA ASN A 34 -6.48 4.20 9.14
C ASN A 34 -6.30 2.89 9.92
N ASP A 35 -7.38 2.37 10.49
CA ASP A 35 -7.37 1.05 11.12
C ASP A 35 -7.04 -0.05 10.10
N LEU A 36 -6.13 -0.95 10.48
CA LEU A 36 -5.60 -2.00 9.60
C LEU A 36 -6.69 -2.95 9.10
N HIS A 37 -7.68 -3.29 9.94
CA HIS A 37 -8.80 -4.13 9.52
C HIS A 37 -9.63 -3.41 8.46
N HIS A 38 -9.93 -2.13 8.67
CA HIS A 38 -10.70 -1.33 7.73
C HIS A 38 -9.96 -1.08 6.40
N ILE A 39 -8.63 -0.93 6.40
CA ILE A 39 -7.85 -0.85 5.17
C ILE A 39 -7.98 -2.14 4.35
N ARG A 40 -7.82 -3.31 4.98
CA ARG A 40 -7.97 -4.61 4.31
C ARG A 40 -9.36 -4.79 3.73
N GLU A 41 -10.39 -4.37 4.47
CA GLU A 41 -11.76 -4.37 3.99
C GLU A 41 -11.91 -3.49 2.75
N LYS A 42 -11.39 -2.26 2.75
CA LYS A 42 -11.44 -1.37 1.59
C LYS A 42 -10.76 -1.99 0.37
N VAL A 43 -9.59 -2.61 0.54
CA VAL A 43 -8.87 -3.30 -0.54
C VAL A 43 -9.68 -4.48 -1.10
N TRP A 44 -10.39 -5.21 -0.23
CA TRP A 44 -11.34 -6.24 -0.67
C TRP A 44 -12.52 -5.66 -1.46
N GLN A 45 -13.09 -4.54 -1.02
CA GLN A 45 -14.16 -3.87 -1.75
C GLN A 45 -13.69 -3.37 -3.12
N LEU A 46 -12.44 -2.90 -3.25
CA LEU A 46 -11.84 -2.53 -4.53
C LEU A 46 -11.77 -3.71 -5.48
N TYR A 47 -11.26 -4.86 -5.04
CA TYR A 47 -11.22 -6.08 -5.86
C TYR A 47 -12.63 -6.51 -6.29
N LYS A 48 -13.59 -6.60 -5.37
CA LYS A 48 -14.98 -6.94 -5.71
C LYS A 48 -15.60 -5.94 -6.67
N GLY A 49 -15.34 -4.65 -6.47
CA GLY A 49 -15.81 -3.57 -7.34
C GLY A 49 -15.27 -3.74 -8.76
N TRP A 50 -14.00 -4.08 -8.89
CA TRP A 50 -13.38 -4.38 -10.19
C TRP A 50 -14.03 -5.60 -10.85
N VAL A 51 -14.13 -6.74 -10.15
CA VAL A 51 -14.73 -7.97 -10.69
C VAL A 51 -16.17 -7.73 -11.15
N ASN A 52 -16.98 -7.10 -10.31
CA ASN A 52 -18.41 -6.91 -10.59
C ASN A 52 -18.72 -5.89 -11.69
N ASN A 53 -17.79 -4.97 -12.00
CA ASN A 53 -18.00 -3.92 -13.00
C ASN A 53 -17.14 -4.11 -14.25
N SER A 54 -16.33 -5.17 -14.32
CA SER A 54 -15.65 -5.56 -15.55
C SER A 54 -16.70 -6.08 -16.56
N VAL A 55 -17.06 -5.22 -17.53
CA VAL A 55 -18.24 -5.38 -18.41
C VAL A 55 -18.03 -6.38 -19.55
N GLY A 56 -16.80 -6.83 -19.76
CA GLY A 56 -16.49 -7.99 -20.61
C GLY A 56 -16.19 -9.16 -19.69
N PHE A 57 -16.59 -10.37 -20.08
CA PHE A 57 -16.11 -11.62 -19.49
C PHE A 57 -14.59 -11.51 -19.33
N THR A 58 -14.11 -11.12 -18.16
CA THR A 58 -12.69 -11.16 -17.83
C THR A 58 -12.32 -12.61 -17.98
N GLU A 59 -11.42 -12.91 -18.92
CA GLU A 59 -10.96 -14.27 -19.13
C GLU A 59 -10.44 -14.80 -17.77
N GLY A 60 -10.56 -16.11 -17.53
CA GLY A 60 -10.27 -16.70 -16.21
C GLY A 60 -8.92 -16.27 -15.62
N ASP A 61 -7.95 -16.00 -16.48
CA ASP A 61 -6.61 -15.55 -16.15
C ASP A 61 -6.59 -14.10 -15.60
N GLU A 62 -7.35 -13.16 -16.17
CA GLU A 62 -7.41 -11.77 -15.68
C GLU A 62 -8.01 -11.69 -14.25
N ASN A 63 -9.01 -12.53 -13.96
CA ASN A 63 -9.58 -12.62 -12.62
C ASN A 63 -8.58 -13.22 -11.61
N ALA A 64 -7.84 -14.24 -12.01
CA ALA A 64 -6.82 -14.86 -11.18
C ALA A 64 -5.67 -13.87 -10.89
N ASP A 65 -5.22 -13.13 -11.90
CA ASP A 65 -4.18 -12.10 -11.76
C ASP A 65 -4.60 -10.98 -10.82
N MET A 66 -5.84 -10.50 -10.94
CA MET A 66 -6.35 -9.45 -10.05
C MET A 66 -6.58 -9.93 -8.62
N LEU A 67 -6.99 -11.19 -8.44
CA LEU A 67 -7.07 -11.80 -7.11
C LEU A 67 -5.68 -11.93 -6.49
N TYR A 68 -4.69 -12.36 -7.27
CA TYR A 68 -3.30 -12.42 -6.83
C TYR A 68 -2.77 -11.04 -6.44
N PHE A 69 -3.03 -10.01 -7.26
CA PHE A 69 -2.66 -8.63 -6.93
C PHE A 69 -3.32 -8.14 -5.64
N TYR A 70 -4.60 -8.41 -5.44
CA TYR A 70 -5.30 -8.14 -4.18
C TYR A 70 -4.57 -8.76 -2.99
N THR A 71 -4.21 -10.04 -3.07
CA THR A 71 -3.50 -10.74 -1.99
C THR A 71 -2.14 -10.11 -1.71
N GLN A 72 -1.35 -9.85 -2.77
CA GLN A 72 -0.03 -9.21 -2.63
C GLN A 72 -0.13 -7.80 -2.03
N LEU A 73 -1.16 -7.04 -2.38
CA LEU A 73 -1.39 -5.72 -1.82
C LEU A 73 -1.74 -5.78 -0.33
N VAL A 74 -2.57 -6.74 0.08
CA VAL A 74 -2.86 -6.99 1.50
C VAL A 74 -1.59 -7.37 2.26
N ASP A 75 -0.77 -8.26 1.71
CA ASP A 75 0.50 -8.66 2.33
C ASP A 75 1.48 -7.50 2.44
N PHE A 76 1.57 -6.64 1.41
CA PHE A 76 2.37 -5.42 1.44
C PHE A 76 1.91 -4.46 2.54
N ILE A 77 0.60 -4.23 2.67
CA ILE A 77 0.02 -3.38 3.74
C ILE A 77 0.34 -3.98 5.12
N ASN A 78 0.24 -5.29 5.28
CA ASN A 78 0.57 -5.98 6.53
C ASN A 78 2.05 -5.82 6.89
N ALA A 79 2.93 -6.02 5.90
CA ALA A 79 4.36 -5.86 6.08
C ALA A 79 4.72 -4.39 6.43
N ALA A 80 4.10 -3.43 5.75
CA ALA A 80 4.25 -2.00 6.04
C ALA A 80 3.84 -1.70 7.49
N PHE A 81 2.70 -2.22 7.94
CA PHE A 81 2.24 -2.06 9.33
C PHE A 81 3.22 -2.63 10.35
N ILE A 82 3.66 -3.88 10.17
CA ILE A 82 4.63 -4.49 11.08
C ILE A 82 5.93 -3.69 11.10
N TYR A 83 6.39 -3.22 9.94
CA TYR A 83 7.59 -2.41 9.84
C TYR A 83 7.47 -1.08 10.58
N THR A 84 6.36 -0.36 10.40
CA THR A 84 6.13 0.92 11.10
C THR A 84 6.01 0.73 12.61
N GLU A 85 5.31 -0.30 13.07
CA GLU A 85 5.20 -0.59 14.51
C GLU A 85 6.55 -0.92 15.13
N LYS A 86 7.37 -1.74 14.46
CA LYS A 86 8.76 -2.00 14.90
C LYS A 86 9.58 -0.71 14.99
N LYS A 87 9.46 0.17 13.99
CA LYS A 87 10.19 1.45 14.00
C LYS A 87 9.74 2.38 15.12
N LYS A 88 8.44 2.44 15.44
CA LYS A 88 7.93 3.20 16.59
C LYS A 88 8.52 2.70 17.90
N LEU A 89 8.62 1.37 18.08
CA LEU A 89 9.21 0.75 19.26
C LEU A 89 10.73 1.02 19.37
N GLU A 90 11.45 1.08 18.26
CA GLU A 90 12.89 1.42 18.25
C GLU A 90 13.16 2.89 18.65
N ILE A 91 12.21 3.79 18.38
CA ILE A 91 12.34 5.22 18.65
C ILE A 91 11.89 5.58 20.07
N GLN A 92 11.02 4.77 20.69
CA GLN A 92 10.63 4.96 22.08
C GLN A 92 11.72 4.40 23.01
N PRO A 93 12.28 5.21 23.95
CA PRO A 93 13.23 4.68 24.91
C PRO A 93 12.51 3.65 25.79
N THR A 94 13.04 2.43 25.85
CA THR A 94 12.67 1.43 26.86
C THR A 94 12.76 2.09 28.24
N VAL A 95 11.60 2.24 28.88
CA VAL A 95 11.48 2.67 30.29
C VAL A 95 11.99 1.57 31.20
#